data_AF-A0A2V2N234-F1
#
_entry.id   AF-A0A2V2N234-F1
#
_cell.length_a   1.000
_cell.length_b   1.000
_cell.length_c   1.000
_cell.angle_alpha   90.00
_cell.angle_beta   90.00
_cell.angle_gamma   90.00
#
_symmetry.space_group_name_H-M   'P 1'
#
loop_
_entity.id
_entity.type
_entity.pdbx_description
1 polymer ?
#
loop_
_entity_poly.entity_id
_entity_poly.type
_entity_poly.pdbx_seq_one_letter_code
_entity_poly.pdbx_strand_id
1 'polypeptide(L)'
;MSNNSIILIGSEMIDEEIFRIGHIQKREFVMGTTRLMQEHIQIDENIKQRTISLRSYGFHAADAIHIACAEKAQATFITTDKQILQTAEKNKILLQYSVFHPTIWLMENNI
;
A
#
# COMPACT_ATOMS: atom_id res chain seq x y z
N MET A 1 11.01 25.88 -9.50
CA MET A 1 10.76 24.44 -9.66
C MET A 1 10.16 23.98 -8.34
N SER A 2 8.87 23.64 -8.31
CA SER A 2 8.27 23.06 -7.10
C SER A 2 8.95 21.71 -6.87
N ASN A 3 9.65 21.55 -5.74
CA ASN A 3 10.11 20.25 -5.30
C ASN A 3 8.88 19.39 -5.02
N ASN A 4 8.53 18.48 -5.94
CA ASN A 4 7.60 17.40 -5.62
C ASN A 4 8.33 16.47 -4.65
N SER A 5 8.08 16.67 -3.35
CA SER A 5 8.59 15.79 -2.31
C SER A 5 7.74 14.53 -2.26
N ILE A 6 8.38 13.38 -2.32
CA ILE A 6 7.74 12.07 -2.18
C ILE A 6 7.91 11.64 -0.73
N ILE A 7 6.79 11.27 -0.10
CA ILE A 7 6.76 10.74 1.26
C ILE A 7 6.46 9.24 1.15
N LEU A 8 7.35 8.43 1.72
CA LEU A 8 7.13 6.98 1.85
C LEU A 8 6.44 6.70 3.18
N ILE A 9 5.36 5.92 3.13
CA ILE A 9 4.55 5.58 4.30
C ILE A 9 4.64 4.07 4.52
N GLY A 10 4.99 3.69 5.75
CA GLY A 10 4.99 2.31 6.23
C GLY A 10 3.65 1.93 6.86
N SER A 11 3.47 0.63 7.13
CA SER A 11 2.35 0.16 7.94
C SER A 11 2.72 -1.12 8.69
N GLU A 12 1.96 -1.44 9.73
CA GLU A 12 2.10 -2.69 10.49
C GLU A 12 1.99 -3.94 9.58
N MET A 13 1.18 -3.87 8.51
CA MET A 13 1.09 -4.95 7.53
C MET A 13 2.41 -5.17 6.76
N ILE A 14 3.13 -4.09 6.44
CA ILE A 14 4.44 -4.19 5.80
C ILE A 14 5.45 -4.85 6.77
N ASP A 15 5.40 -4.49 8.05
CA ASP A 15 6.27 -5.11 9.06
C ASP A 15 6.01 -6.62 9.19
N GLU A 16 4.74 -7.01 9.21
CA GLU A 16 4.31 -8.41 9.23
C GLU A 16 4.79 -9.19 8.00
N GLU A 17 4.74 -8.60 6.81
CA GLU A 17 5.27 -9.20 5.58
C GLU A 17 6.79 -9.37 5.62
N ILE A 18 7.50 -8.34 6.10
CA ILE A 18 8.95 -8.36 6.26
C ILE A 18 9.36 -9.43 7.27
N PHE A 19 8.65 -9.55 8.39
CA PHE A 19 8.91 -10.57 9.41
C PHE A 19 8.82 -11.99 8.85
N ARG A 20 7.88 -12.23 7.92
CA ARG A 20 7.68 -13.52 7.25
C ARG A 20 8.71 -13.85 6.17
N ILE A 21 9.61 -12.92 5.82
CA ILE A 21 10.70 -13.20 4.89
C ILE A 21 11.70 -14.16 5.56
N GLY A 22 11.70 -15.43 5.12
CA GLY A 22 12.63 -16.44 5.64
C GLY A 22 14.09 -16.24 5.22
N HIS A 23 14.34 -15.60 4.08
CA HIS A 23 15.70 -15.35 3.59
C HIS A 23 16.34 -14.15 4.31
N ILE A 24 17.24 -14.41 5.25
CA ILE A 24 17.80 -13.41 6.19
C ILE A 24 18.34 -12.17 5.47
N GLN A 25 19.19 -12.34 4.45
CA GLN A 25 19.80 -11.20 3.74
C GLN A 25 18.75 -10.37 3.00
N LYS A 26 17.69 -11.01 2.50
CA LYS A 26 16.58 -10.31 1.83
C LYS A 26 15.78 -9.53 2.86
N ARG A 27 15.50 -10.14 4.00
CA ARG A 27 14.80 -9.49 5.11
C ARG A 27 15.57 -8.27 5.62
N GLU A 28 16.86 -8.41 5.89
CA GLU A 28 17.72 -7.29 6.33
C GLU A 28 17.78 -6.15 5.31
N PHE A 29 17.89 -6.50 4.03
CA PHE A 29 17.85 -5.50 2.95
C PHE A 29 16.52 -4.73 2.97
N VAL A 30 15.38 -5.43 2.99
CA VAL A 30 14.06 -4.79 2.99
C VAL A 30 13.84 -3.98 4.28
N MET A 31 14.19 -4.51 5.45
CA MET A 31 14.19 -3.77 6.71
C MET A 31 15.08 -2.52 6.67
N GLY A 32 16.20 -2.54 5.95
CA GLY A 32 17.03 -1.36 5.73
C GLY A 32 16.29 -0.27 4.96
N THR A 33 15.49 -0.65 3.96
CA THR A 33 14.72 0.30 3.13
C THR A 33 13.55 0.96 3.87
N THR A 34 12.96 0.31 4.89
CA THR A 34 11.87 0.91 5.67
C THR A 34 12.32 2.14 6.48
N ARG A 35 13.63 2.33 6.69
CA ARG A 35 14.18 3.55 7.31
C ARG A 35 13.95 4.82 6.50
N LEU A 36 13.58 4.69 5.23
CA LEU A 36 13.21 5.82 4.36
C LEU A 36 11.75 6.26 4.56
N MET A 37 10.93 5.44 5.24
CA MET A 37 9.54 5.76 5.53
C MET A 37 9.47 6.86 6.60
N GLN A 38 8.63 7.85 6.35
CA GLN A 38 8.49 9.04 7.19
C GLN A 38 7.28 8.94 8.12
N GLU A 39 6.31 8.11 7.76
CA GLU A 39 5.10 7.83 8.55
C GLU A 39 4.87 6.32 8.66
N HIS A 40 4.15 5.91 9.69
CA HIS A 40 3.82 4.51 9.93
C HIS A 40 2.37 4.37 10.38
N ILE A 41 1.62 3.53 9.68
CA ILE A 41 0.20 3.27 9.95
C ILE A 41 0.03 2.02 10.80
N GLN A 42 -0.45 2.20 12.03
CA GLN A 42 -0.88 1.11 12.91
C GLN A 42 -2.29 0.64 12.57
N ILE A 43 -2.53 -0.67 12.64
CA ILE A 43 -3.84 -1.25 12.31
C ILE A 43 -4.81 -1.01 13.47
N ASP A 44 -5.70 -0.03 13.29
CA ASP A 44 -6.80 0.27 14.21
C ASP A 44 -8.10 -0.46 13.82
N GLU A 45 -9.14 -0.29 14.62
CA GLU A 45 -10.45 -0.91 14.35
C GLU A 45 -11.09 -0.38 13.06
N ASN A 46 -10.84 0.87 12.67
CA ASN A 46 -11.36 1.43 11.43
C ASN A 46 -10.74 0.75 10.21
N ILE A 47 -9.43 0.49 10.24
CA ILE A 47 -8.72 -0.28 9.21
C ILE A 47 -9.27 -1.70 9.13
N LYS A 48 -9.54 -2.35 10.27
CA LYS A 48 -10.13 -3.70 10.30
C LYS A 48 -11.53 -3.73 9.68
N GLN A 49 -12.40 -2.79 10.05
CA GLN A 49 -13.74 -2.69 9.46
C GLN A 49 -13.66 -2.40 7.96
N ARG A 50 -12.77 -1.49 7.54
CA ARG A 50 -12.57 -1.19 6.14
C ARG A 50 -12.03 -2.38 5.35
N THR A 51 -11.13 -3.17 5.94
CA THR A 51 -10.63 -4.42 5.37
C THR A 51 -11.78 -5.39 5.06
N ILE A 52 -12.77 -5.52 5.96
CA ILE A 52 -13.96 -6.36 5.72
C ILE A 52 -14.74 -5.87 4.50
N SER A 53 -14.95 -4.56 4.37
CA SER A 53 -15.62 -3.98 3.18
C SER A 53 -14.83 -4.25 1.90
N LEU A 54 -13.51 -4.03 1.91
CA LEU A 54 -12.64 -4.26 0.74
C LEU A 54 -12.65 -5.74 0.32
N ARG A 55 -12.67 -6.67 1.28
CA ARG A 55 -12.80 -8.10 0.97
C ARG A 55 -14.11 -8.42 0.24
N SER A 56 -15.21 -7.74 0.58
CA SER A 56 -16.48 -7.91 -0.14
C SER A 56 -16.43 -7.40 -1.59
N TYR A 57 -15.45 -6.55 -1.93
CA TYR A 57 -15.22 -6.05 -3.30
C TYR A 57 -14.30 -6.95 -4.12
N GLY A 58 -13.80 -8.05 -3.52
CA GLY A 58 -12.98 -9.05 -4.19
C GLY A 58 -11.48 -8.99 -3.89
N PHE A 59 -11.04 -8.12 -2.96
CA PHE A 59 -9.65 -8.11 -2.52
C PHE A 59 -9.34 -9.28 -1.56
N HIS A 60 -8.14 -9.87 -1.67
CA HIS A 60 -7.69 -10.83 -0.68
C HIS A 60 -7.38 -10.15 0.66
N ALA A 61 -7.28 -10.93 1.74
CA ALA A 61 -7.18 -10.39 3.09
C ALA A 61 -5.93 -9.49 3.28
N ALA A 62 -4.77 -9.90 2.78
CA ALA A 62 -3.54 -9.11 2.86
C ALA A 62 -3.65 -7.80 2.05
N ASP A 63 -4.10 -7.90 0.79
CA ASP A 63 -4.28 -6.75 -0.10
C ASP A 63 -5.26 -5.73 0.47
N ALA A 64 -6.37 -6.21 1.05
CA ALA A 64 -7.38 -5.37 1.68
C ALA A 64 -6.83 -4.58 2.87
N ILE A 65 -5.93 -5.17 3.66
CA ILE A 65 -5.27 -4.46 4.77
C ILE A 65 -4.35 -3.37 4.22
N HIS A 66 -3.51 -3.68 3.22
CA HIS A 66 -2.64 -2.69 2.59
C HIS A 66 -3.41 -1.50 2.02
N ILE A 67 -4.50 -1.76 1.31
CA ILE A 67 -5.36 -0.72 0.75
C ILE A 67 -6.04 0.09 1.87
N ALA A 68 -6.54 -0.54 2.92
CA ALA A 68 -7.14 0.16 4.05
C ALA A 68 -6.13 1.06 4.78
N CYS A 69 -4.87 0.61 4.93
CA CYS A 69 -3.79 1.42 5.47
C CYS A 69 -3.48 2.63 4.57
N ALA A 70 -3.43 2.44 3.24
CA ALA A 70 -3.21 3.52 2.29
C ALA A 70 -4.37 4.53 2.31
N GLU A 71 -5.63 4.07 2.37
CA GLU A 71 -6.80 4.96 2.50
C GLU A 71 -6.75 5.76 3.81
N LYS A 72 -6.39 5.13 4.94
CA LYS A 72 -6.21 5.81 6.23
C LYS A 72 -5.13 6.88 6.18
N ALA A 73 -4.02 6.59 5.49
CA ALA A 73 -2.90 7.50 5.29
C ALA A 73 -3.17 8.57 4.22
N GLN A 74 -4.31 8.51 3.53
CA GLN A 74 -4.60 9.36 2.39
C GLN A 74 -3.53 9.26 1.28
N ALA A 75 -2.98 8.06 1.12
CA ALA A 75 -1.83 7.79 0.28
C ALA A 75 -2.20 7.02 -0.97
N THR A 76 -1.42 7.23 -2.03
CA THR A 76 -1.51 6.43 -3.25
C THR A 76 -0.90 5.05 -3.01
N PHE A 77 -1.67 3.99 -3.23
CA PHE A 77 -1.15 2.63 -3.14
C PHE A 77 -0.48 2.21 -4.47
N ILE A 78 0.81 1.91 -4.42
CA ILE A 78 1.60 1.53 -5.60
C ILE A 78 1.86 0.03 -5.58
N THR A 79 1.48 -0.68 -6.64
CA THR A 79 1.69 -2.13 -6.76
C THR A 79 1.92 -2.59 -8.19
N THR A 80 2.69 -3.66 -8.36
CA THR A 80 2.84 -4.35 -9.65
C THR A 80 1.90 -5.55 -9.79
N ASP A 81 1.10 -5.87 -8.78
CA ASP A 81 0.16 -6.99 -8.81
C ASP A 81 -1.03 -6.68 -9.73
N LYS A 82 -1.11 -7.43 -10.84
CA LYS A 82 -2.17 -7.27 -11.84
C LYS A 82 -3.56 -7.56 -11.30
N GLN A 83 -3.71 -8.49 -10.37
CA GLN A 83 -5.01 -8.85 -9.81
C GLN A 83 -5.51 -7.71 -8.91
N ILE A 84 -4.64 -7.12 -8.09
CA ILE A 84 -4.99 -5.95 -7.28
C ILE A 84 -5.42 -4.79 -8.19
N LEU A 85 -4.63 -4.48 -9.24
CA LEU A 85 -4.92 -3.40 -10.17
C LEU A 85 -6.27 -3.61 -10.89
N GLN A 86 -6.55 -4.82 -11.36
CA GLN A 86 -7.82 -5.13 -12.03
C GLN A 86 -9.01 -5.04 -11.08
N THR A 87 -8.88 -5.53 -9.85
CA THR A 87 -9.93 -5.45 -8.83
C THR A 87 -10.17 -4.00 -8.41
N ALA A 88 -9.12 -3.20 -8.27
CA ALA A 88 -9.22 -1.78 -7.98
C ALA A 88 -9.93 -1.00 -9.09
N GLU A 89 -9.59 -1.25 -10.36
CA GLU A 89 -10.24 -0.57 -11.48
C GLU A 89 -11.73 -0.92 -11.59
N LYS A 90 -12.10 -2.20 -11.38
CA LYS A 90 -13.51 -2.63 -11.34
C LYS A 90 -14.32 -1.98 -10.22
N ASN A 91 -13.67 -1.64 -9.11
CA ASN A 91 -14.30 -1.11 -7.91
C ASN A 91 -13.90 0.34 -7.62
N LYS A 92 -13.44 1.10 -8.63
CA LYS A 92 -12.84 2.43 -8.48
C LYS A 92 -13.71 3.43 -7.71
N ILE A 93 -15.04 3.36 -7.90
CA ILE A 93 -16.01 4.23 -7.22
C ILE A 93 -16.11 3.92 -5.71
N LEU A 94 -15.78 2.69 -5.31
CA LEU A 94 -15.87 2.23 -3.93
C LEU A 94 -14.57 2.42 -3.14
N LEU A 95 -13.46 2.75 -3.83
CA LEU A 95 -12.17 3.05 -3.21
C LEU A 95 -12.08 4.53 -2.86
N GLN A 96 -11.54 4.83 -1.69
CA GLN A 96 -11.36 6.21 -1.22
C GLN A 96 -10.10 6.85 -1.82
N TYR A 97 -9.10 6.04 -2.15
CA TYR A 97 -7.81 6.46 -2.70
C TYR A 97 -7.37 5.58 -3.86
N SER A 98 -6.50 6.16 -4.69
CA SER A 98 -6.07 5.56 -5.95
C SER A 98 -5.04 4.44 -5.74
N VAL A 99 -5.19 3.39 -6.55
CA VAL A 99 -4.23 2.30 -6.69
C VAL A 99 -3.59 2.40 -8.08
N PHE A 100 -2.26 2.43 -8.15
CA PHE A 100 -1.55 2.58 -9.42
C PHE A 100 -0.44 1.55 -9.62
N HIS A 101 -0.18 1.26 -10.88
CA HIS A 101 1.08 0.65 -11.28
C HIS A 101 2.21 1.70 -11.20
N PRO A 102 3.42 1.36 -10.69
CA PRO A 102 4.50 2.32 -10.52
C PRO A 102 4.83 3.13 -11.78
N THR A 103 4.83 2.50 -12.95
CA THR A 103 5.15 3.19 -14.22
C THR A 103 4.13 4.25 -14.59
N ILE A 104 2.85 4.00 -14.33
CA ILE A 104 1.78 4.97 -14.61
C ILE A 104 1.91 6.15 -13.65
N TRP A 105 2.12 5.85 -12.36
CA TRP A 105 2.30 6.89 -11.36
C TRP A 105 3.49 7.80 -11.65
N LEU A 106 4.65 7.23 -12.04
CA LEU A 106 5.84 8.01 -12.40
C LEU A 106 5.57 8.93 -13.62
N MET A 107 4.93 8.40 -14.65
CA MET A 107 4.58 9.17 -15.85
C MET A 107 3.61 10.32 -15.54
N GLU A 108 2.58 10.09 -14.72
CA GLU A 108 1.59 11.11 -14.35
C GLU A 108 2.19 12.21 -13.46
N ASN A 109 3.20 11.88 -12.65
CA ASN A 109 3.83 12.82 -11.71
C ASN A 109 5.13 13.45 -12.22
N ASN A 110 5.56 13.13 -13.46
CA ASN A 110 6.79 13.61 -14.10
C ASN A 110 8.06 13.42 -13.24
N ILE A 111 8.22 12.21 -12.67
CA ILE A 111 9.38 11.78 -11.86
C ILE A 111 10.24 10.81 -12.65
#